data_AF-A0A330HI81-F1
#
_entry.id   AF-A0A330HI81-F1
#
_cell.length_a   1.000
_cell.length_b   1.000
_cell.length_c   1.000
_cell.angle_alpha   90.00
_cell.angle_beta   90.00
_cell.angle_gamma   90.00
#
_symmetry.space_group_name_H-M   'P 1'
#
loop_
_entity.id
_entity.type
_entity.pdbx_description
1 polymer ?
#
loop_
_entity_poly.entity_id
_entity_poly.type
_entity_poly.pdbx_seq_one_letter_code
_entity_poly.pdbx_strand_id
1 'polypeptide(L)'
;MWTSGLIAAFGGPFAGFLWIGAGRLAVISLIAVTAASIAICYAGFPVLPGMDLAAVGRYSGFGLMIVWAAIVAPLARRFKPDKWYAQGVPVFVMAFYATVVAGFIVRTFLFQSFSTPAGSMVPTLLEGDYFFAAKYAYGYSRYSDPFGLMTFDGRVWGAEPRRGDVVVFKFPPDPSIDYIKRVVGLPGEKIQMIEGVLHINGVPVGLEDIGPYASEDSQTGRLQRETLPNGVSYSVVNLTDDAVGDNTRVFEVPGGHYFMLGDNRDNSSDSRFTVGFVPYENLEGKVVRLYWNSSGVDYAARQVVNRAAAN
;
A
#
# COMPACT_ATOMS: atom_id res chain seq x y z
N MET A 1 -42.01 -4.56 5.49
CA MET A 1 -41.19 -4.92 6.67
C MET A 1 -40.09 -5.90 6.29
N TRP A 2 -40.43 -7.06 5.70
CA TRP A 2 -39.45 -8.03 5.19
C TRP A 2 -38.58 -7.48 4.05
N THR A 3 -39.16 -6.68 3.16
CA THR A 3 -38.42 -6.03 2.05
C THR A 3 -37.30 -5.12 2.54
N SER A 4 -37.52 -4.33 3.60
CA SER A 4 -36.49 -3.46 4.20
C SER A 4 -35.33 -4.26 4.80
N GLY A 5 -35.64 -5.37 5.48
CA GLY A 5 -34.62 -6.28 6.02
C GLY A 5 -33.81 -6.98 4.92
N LEU A 6 -34.48 -7.41 3.86
CA LEU A 6 -33.84 -8.05 2.70
C LEU A 6 -32.92 -7.08 1.96
N ILE A 7 -33.36 -5.84 1.74
CA ILE A 7 -32.54 -4.81 1.09
C ILE A 7 -31.36 -4.41 1.98
N ALA A 8 -31.53 -4.35 3.29
CA ALA A 8 -30.43 -4.12 4.21
C ALA A 8 -29.43 -5.28 4.25
N ALA A 9 -29.90 -6.52 4.13
CA ALA A 9 -29.05 -7.70 4.08
C ALA A 9 -28.12 -7.66 2.87
N PHE A 10 -28.65 -7.43 1.67
CA PHE A 10 -27.86 -7.47 0.43
C PHE A 10 -27.17 -6.14 0.08
N GLY A 11 -27.80 -5.00 0.37
CA GLY A 11 -27.28 -3.67 0.06
C GLY A 11 -26.63 -2.96 1.25
N GLY A 12 -26.49 -3.65 2.38
CA GLY A 12 -25.98 -3.08 3.63
C GLY A 12 -26.93 -2.06 4.28
N PRO A 13 -26.51 -1.48 5.40
CA PRO A 13 -27.35 -0.56 6.16
C PRO A 13 -27.65 0.73 5.36
N PHE A 14 -26.76 1.14 4.45
CA PHE A 14 -26.97 2.30 3.58
C PHE A 14 -28.22 2.15 2.70
N ALA A 15 -28.30 1.06 1.92
CA ALA A 15 -29.45 0.79 1.06
C ALA A 15 -30.72 0.57 1.88
N GLY A 16 -30.62 -0.13 3.02
CA GLY A 16 -31.73 -0.33 3.94
C GLY A 16 -32.32 0.98 4.48
N PHE A 17 -31.48 1.93 4.89
CA PHE A 17 -31.93 3.23 5.38
C PHE A 17 -32.46 4.13 4.27
N LEU A 18 -31.90 4.09 3.06
CA LEU A 18 -32.48 4.76 1.89
C LEU A 18 -33.89 4.23 1.59
N TRP A 19 -34.05 2.90 1.58
CA TRP A 19 -35.31 2.23 1.28
C TRP A 19 -36.44 2.59 2.25
N ILE A 20 -36.13 2.84 3.53
CA ILE A 20 -37.15 3.27 4.50
C ILE A 20 -37.34 4.79 4.54
N GLY A 21 -36.67 5.57 3.69
CA GLY A 21 -36.77 7.03 3.65
C GLY A 21 -35.91 7.77 4.69
N ALA A 22 -35.06 7.06 5.44
CA ALA A 22 -34.21 7.59 6.51
C ALA A 22 -32.84 8.07 5.99
N GLY A 23 -32.83 9.09 5.14
CA GLY A 23 -31.62 9.56 4.43
C GLY A 23 -30.45 9.95 5.36
N ARG A 24 -30.72 10.54 6.52
CA ARG A 24 -29.66 10.87 7.50
C ARG A 24 -28.97 9.62 8.05
N LEU A 25 -29.75 8.58 8.40
CA LEU A 25 -29.21 7.31 8.89
C LEU A 25 -28.46 6.57 7.78
N ALA A 26 -28.92 6.69 6.52
CA ALA A 26 -28.20 6.15 5.38
C ALA A 26 -26.79 6.74 5.31
N VAL A 27 -26.65 8.06 5.26
CA VAL A 27 -25.34 8.73 5.18
C VAL A 27 -24.44 8.34 6.37
N ILE A 28 -24.97 8.35 7.60
CA ILE A 28 -24.21 7.94 8.79
C ILE A 28 -23.72 6.50 8.65
N SER A 29 -24.59 5.58 8.19
CA SER A 29 -24.21 4.18 8.03
C SER A 29 -23.16 3.96 6.95
N LEU A 30 -23.20 4.73 5.86
CA LEU A 30 -22.17 4.68 4.81
C LEU A 30 -20.81 5.08 5.37
N ILE A 31 -20.74 6.23 6.06
CA ILE A 31 -19.51 6.72 6.68
C ILE A 31 -18.99 5.71 7.70
N ALA A 32 -19.86 5.19 8.57
CA ALA A 32 -19.48 4.24 9.62
C ALA A 32 -18.94 2.92 9.06
N VAL A 33 -19.62 2.33 8.06
CA VAL A 33 -19.18 1.08 7.43
C VAL A 33 -17.86 1.29 6.68
N THR A 34 -17.73 2.37 5.90
CA THR A 34 -16.47 2.68 5.20
C THR A 34 -15.32 2.93 6.17
N ALA A 35 -15.54 3.71 7.24
CA ALA A 35 -14.53 3.95 8.27
C ALA A 35 -14.11 2.65 8.97
N ALA A 36 -15.06 1.76 9.28
CA ALA A 36 -14.76 0.45 9.86
C ALA A 36 -13.95 -0.43 8.89
N SER A 37 -14.29 -0.46 7.61
CA SER A 37 -13.52 -1.18 6.59
C SER A 37 -12.08 -0.66 6.50
N ILE A 38 -11.89 0.66 6.45
CA ILE A 38 -10.57 1.29 6.44
C ILE A 38 -9.78 0.93 7.70
N ALA A 39 -10.43 1.00 8.87
CA ALA A 39 -9.81 0.65 10.15
C ALA A 39 -9.38 -0.81 10.20
N ILE A 40 -10.18 -1.76 9.68
CA ILE A 40 -9.82 -3.18 9.58
C ILE A 40 -8.62 -3.37 8.65
N CYS A 41 -8.55 -2.67 7.51
CA CYS A 41 -7.38 -2.72 6.63
C CYS A 41 -6.11 -2.22 7.34
N TYR A 42 -6.22 -1.15 8.15
CA TYR A 42 -5.08 -0.53 8.83
C TYR A 42 -4.63 -1.29 10.09
N ALA A 43 -5.55 -1.63 10.99
CA ALA A 43 -5.22 -2.40 12.19
C ALA A 43 -4.87 -3.85 11.84
N GLY A 44 -5.45 -4.35 10.75
CA GLY A 44 -5.40 -5.75 10.37
C GLY A 44 -6.52 -6.50 11.06
N PHE A 45 -6.94 -7.61 10.46
CA PHE A 45 -7.87 -8.49 11.13
C PHE A 45 -7.11 -9.30 12.18
N PRO A 46 -7.49 -9.26 13.47
CA PRO A 46 -6.80 -10.03 14.50
C PRO A 46 -6.95 -11.53 14.19
N VAL A 47 -5.87 -12.17 13.77
CA VAL A 47 -5.81 -13.62 13.57
C VAL A 47 -5.46 -14.26 14.90
N LEU A 48 -6.45 -14.77 15.62
CA LEU A 48 -6.19 -15.54 16.84
C LEU A 48 -5.64 -16.93 16.48
N PRO A 49 -4.77 -17.52 17.33
CA PRO A 49 -4.29 -18.88 17.12
C PRO A 49 -5.45 -19.87 16.96
N GLY A 50 -5.41 -20.68 15.90
CA GLY A 50 -6.44 -21.69 15.60
C GLY A 50 -7.68 -21.17 14.86
N MET A 51 -7.73 -19.88 14.47
CA MET A 51 -8.81 -19.37 13.62
C MET A 51 -8.68 -19.86 12.17
N ASP A 52 -9.67 -20.60 11.68
CA ASP A 52 -9.83 -20.88 10.26
C ASP A 52 -10.27 -19.60 9.54
N LEU A 53 -9.30 -18.84 9.02
CA LEU A 53 -9.51 -17.64 8.22
C LEU A 53 -10.42 -17.88 7.01
N ALA A 54 -10.40 -19.09 6.42
CA ALA A 54 -11.28 -19.43 5.31
C ALA A 54 -12.72 -19.65 5.80
N ALA A 55 -12.94 -20.24 6.97
CA ALA A 55 -14.27 -20.26 7.60
C ALA A 55 -14.75 -18.86 7.98
N VAL A 56 -13.89 -18.03 8.59
CA VAL A 56 -14.22 -16.64 8.94
C VAL A 56 -14.63 -15.85 7.69
N GLY A 57 -13.87 -15.95 6.60
CA GLY A 57 -14.23 -15.37 5.32
C GLY A 57 -15.59 -15.87 4.81
N ARG A 58 -15.81 -17.19 4.80
CA ARG A 58 -17.06 -17.82 4.34
C ARG A 58 -18.29 -17.37 5.13
N TYR A 59 -18.19 -17.25 6.44
CA TYR A 59 -19.35 -16.96 7.30
C TYR A 59 -19.54 -15.48 7.63
N SER A 60 -18.49 -14.67 7.54
CA SER A 60 -18.56 -13.23 7.82
C SER A 60 -19.59 -12.50 6.96
N GLY A 61 -19.72 -12.89 5.68
CA GLY A 61 -20.74 -12.34 4.78
C GLY A 61 -22.16 -12.54 5.30
N PHE A 62 -22.54 -13.79 5.59
CA PHE A 62 -23.87 -14.11 6.13
C PHE A 62 -24.12 -13.46 7.49
N GLY A 63 -23.11 -13.45 8.37
CA GLY A 63 -23.21 -12.78 9.68
C GLY A 63 -23.50 -11.29 9.54
N LEU A 64 -22.77 -10.59 8.66
CA LEU A 64 -22.99 -9.17 8.38
C LEU A 64 -24.37 -8.91 7.79
N MET A 65 -24.83 -9.74 6.84
CA MET A 65 -26.17 -9.63 6.27
C MET A 65 -27.27 -9.69 7.35
N ILE A 66 -27.15 -10.62 8.29
CA ILE A 66 -28.09 -10.77 9.41
C ILE A 66 -28.04 -9.54 10.33
N VAL A 67 -26.84 -9.07 10.66
CA VAL A 67 -26.64 -7.87 11.49
C VAL A 67 -27.27 -6.64 10.85
N TRP A 68 -27.06 -6.43 9.55
CA TRP A 68 -27.66 -5.30 8.82
C TRP A 68 -29.18 -5.37 8.78
N ALA A 69 -29.75 -6.55 8.52
CA ALA A 69 -31.20 -6.75 8.57
C ALA A 69 -31.76 -6.47 9.97
N ALA A 70 -31.10 -6.94 11.03
CA ALA A 70 -31.51 -6.74 12.41
C ALA A 70 -31.47 -5.27 12.85
N ILE A 71 -30.53 -4.48 12.31
CA ILE A 71 -30.45 -3.03 12.59
C ILE A 71 -31.57 -2.27 11.87
N VAL A 72 -31.84 -2.57 10.60
CA VAL A 72 -32.75 -1.77 9.77
C VAL A 72 -34.23 -2.17 9.94
N ALA A 73 -34.54 -3.46 10.04
CA ALA A 73 -35.91 -3.95 10.05
C ALA A 73 -36.80 -3.39 11.19
N PRO A 74 -36.31 -3.21 12.44
CA PRO A 74 -37.10 -2.59 13.50
C PRO A 74 -37.40 -1.11 13.23
N LEU A 75 -36.46 -0.40 12.59
CA LEU A 75 -36.62 1.01 12.25
C LEU A 75 -37.58 1.23 11.09
N ALA A 76 -37.77 0.24 10.21
CA ALA A 76 -38.70 0.33 9.09
C ALA A 76 -40.15 0.65 9.49
N ARG A 77 -40.55 0.36 10.74
CA ARG A 77 -41.88 0.72 11.27
C ARG A 77 -42.02 2.22 11.61
N ARG A 78 -40.91 2.92 11.84
CA ARG A 78 -40.87 4.32 12.28
C ARG A 78 -40.84 5.32 11.12
N PHE A 79 -40.49 4.87 9.92
CA PHE A 79 -40.31 5.73 8.76
C PHE A 79 -41.28 5.34 7.64
N LYS A 80 -41.79 6.34 6.92
CA LYS A 80 -42.59 6.17 5.71
C LYS A 80 -41.72 6.50 4.49
N PRO A 81 -41.62 5.62 3.48
CA PRO A 81 -40.83 5.88 2.27
C PRO A 81 -41.63 6.77 1.30
N ASP A 82 -41.81 8.04 1.65
CA ASP A 82 -42.55 9.04 0.86
C ASP A 82 -41.66 9.80 -0.13
N LYS A 83 -40.34 9.59 -0.07
CA LYS A 83 -39.35 10.35 -0.85
C LYS A 83 -38.99 9.66 -2.15
N TRP A 84 -38.63 10.46 -3.15
CA TRP A 84 -38.22 9.99 -4.49
C TRP A 84 -37.10 8.94 -4.44
N TYR A 85 -36.14 9.11 -3.53
CA TYR A 85 -34.99 8.21 -3.40
C TYR A 85 -35.32 6.89 -2.67
N ALA A 86 -36.49 6.79 -2.02
CA ALA A 86 -36.93 5.60 -1.31
C ALA A 86 -37.73 4.64 -2.20
N GLN A 87 -37.73 4.88 -3.50
CA GLN A 87 -38.29 3.99 -4.52
C GLN A 87 -37.21 2.98 -4.96
N GLY A 88 -37.63 1.78 -5.38
CA GLY A 88 -36.67 0.69 -5.53
C GLY A 88 -35.54 0.91 -6.52
N VAL A 89 -35.84 1.40 -7.73
CA VAL A 89 -34.80 1.68 -8.74
C VAL A 89 -33.81 2.76 -8.24
N PRO A 90 -34.25 3.93 -7.74
CA PRO A 90 -33.36 4.93 -7.14
C PRO A 90 -32.47 4.41 -6.01
N VAL A 91 -32.98 3.55 -5.11
CA VAL A 91 -32.18 2.99 -4.01
C VAL A 91 -31.00 2.19 -4.54
N PHE A 92 -31.24 1.29 -5.50
CA PHE A 92 -30.17 0.47 -6.07
C PHE A 92 -29.16 1.29 -6.84
N VAL A 93 -29.62 2.26 -7.64
CA VAL A 93 -28.75 3.18 -8.39
C VAL A 93 -27.86 3.98 -7.42
N MET A 94 -28.45 4.58 -6.38
CA MET A 94 -27.70 5.36 -5.40
C MET A 94 -26.73 4.50 -4.58
N ALA A 95 -27.12 3.29 -4.18
CA ALA A 95 -26.24 2.36 -3.48
C ALA A 95 -25.04 1.93 -4.34
N PHE A 96 -25.27 1.65 -5.62
CA PHE A 96 -24.22 1.32 -6.58
C PHE A 96 -23.24 2.49 -6.73
N TYR A 97 -23.73 3.68 -7.08
CA TYR A 97 -22.86 4.85 -7.26
C TYR A 97 -22.15 5.25 -5.97
N ALA A 98 -22.81 5.19 -4.81
CA ALA A 98 -22.17 5.48 -3.53
C ALA A 98 -21.01 4.51 -3.25
N THR A 99 -21.16 3.23 -3.59
CA THR A 99 -20.10 2.22 -3.43
C THR A 99 -18.93 2.47 -4.39
N VAL A 100 -19.23 2.76 -5.66
CA VAL A 100 -18.20 3.07 -6.67
C VAL A 100 -17.43 4.33 -6.29
N VAL A 101 -18.13 5.40 -5.88
CA VAL A 101 -17.50 6.66 -5.44
C VAL A 101 -16.69 6.45 -4.17
N ALA A 102 -17.19 5.70 -3.19
CA ALA A 102 -16.43 5.39 -1.98
C ALA A 102 -15.16 4.60 -2.31
N GLY A 103 -15.24 3.58 -3.16
CA GLY A 103 -14.09 2.81 -3.62
C GLY A 103 -13.08 3.68 -4.37
N PHE A 104 -13.56 4.57 -5.24
CA PHE A 104 -12.73 5.55 -5.94
C PHE A 104 -12.00 6.48 -4.97
N ILE A 105 -12.70 7.02 -3.96
CA ILE A 105 -12.10 7.91 -2.95
C ILE A 105 -11.03 7.15 -2.15
N VAL A 106 -11.34 5.95 -1.68
CA VAL A 106 -10.37 5.12 -0.91
C VAL A 106 -9.13 4.84 -1.76
N ARG A 107 -9.32 4.42 -3.02
CA ARG A 107 -8.22 4.06 -3.93
C ARG A 107 -7.35 5.26 -4.30
N THR A 108 -7.95 6.42 -4.51
CA THR A 108 -7.26 7.63 -4.96
C THR A 108 -6.57 8.34 -3.79
N PHE A 109 -7.23 8.44 -2.64
CA PHE A 109 -6.77 9.29 -1.53
C PHE A 109 -6.12 8.52 -0.38
N LEU A 110 -6.52 7.28 -0.13
CA LEU A 110 -6.11 6.56 1.08
C LEU A 110 -5.09 5.47 0.79
N PHE A 111 -5.55 4.37 0.17
CA PHE A 111 -4.74 3.16 -0.01
C PHE A 111 -4.96 2.59 -1.40
N GLN A 112 -3.85 2.21 -2.04
CA GLN A 112 -3.88 1.44 -3.28
C GLN A 112 -3.18 0.10 -3.06
N SER A 113 -3.79 -0.95 -3.60
CA SER A 113 -3.18 -2.28 -3.66
C SER A 113 -2.29 -2.39 -4.90
N PHE A 114 -1.12 -2.99 -4.71
CA PHE A 114 -0.14 -3.31 -5.74
C PHE A 114 0.32 -4.76 -5.57
N SER A 115 0.86 -5.33 -6.66
CA SER A 115 1.57 -6.60 -6.66
C SER A 115 3.02 -6.39 -7.09
N THR A 116 3.94 -7.17 -6.53
CA THR A 116 5.35 -7.18 -6.92
C THR A 116 5.64 -8.38 -7.82
N PRO A 117 5.76 -8.20 -9.15
CA PRO A 117 6.08 -9.29 -10.05
C PRO A 117 7.59 -9.59 -10.13
N ALA A 118 8.45 -8.77 -9.53
CA ALA A 118 9.91 -8.87 -9.69
C ALA A 118 10.66 -8.73 -8.36
N GLY A 119 11.68 -9.57 -8.15
CA GLY A 119 12.44 -9.73 -6.90
C GLY A 119 13.48 -8.64 -6.58
N SER A 120 13.33 -7.42 -7.11
CA SER A 120 14.30 -6.34 -6.89
C SER A 120 14.34 -5.76 -5.47
N MET A 121 13.32 -6.09 -4.67
CA MET A 121 13.17 -5.69 -3.27
C MET A 121 13.33 -6.87 -2.31
N VAL A 122 13.81 -8.03 -2.79
CA VAL A 122 14.17 -9.16 -1.95
C VAL A 122 15.31 -8.74 -1.01
N PRO A 123 15.27 -9.09 0.29
CA PRO A 123 14.35 -10.02 0.93
C PRO A 123 13.09 -9.36 1.53
N THR A 124 13.01 -8.03 1.49
CA THR A 124 11.91 -7.25 2.08
C THR A 124 10.56 -7.55 1.42
N LEU A 125 10.53 -7.56 0.09
CA LEU A 125 9.38 -7.95 -0.71
C LEU A 125 9.78 -9.07 -1.66
N LEU A 126 9.01 -10.14 -1.62
CA LEU A 126 9.20 -11.32 -2.46
C LEU A 126 8.31 -11.24 -3.70
N GLU A 127 8.66 -12.01 -4.71
CA GLU A 127 7.84 -12.15 -5.90
C GLU A 127 6.46 -12.72 -5.56
N GLY A 128 5.42 -12.12 -6.14
CA GLY A 128 4.04 -12.46 -5.84
C GLY A 128 3.46 -11.82 -4.58
N ASP A 129 4.24 -11.01 -3.84
CA ASP A 129 3.70 -10.25 -2.70
C ASP A 129 2.69 -9.19 -3.19
N TYR A 130 1.57 -9.10 -2.47
CA TYR A 130 0.58 -8.04 -2.57
C TYR A 130 0.63 -7.16 -1.32
N PHE A 131 0.64 -5.85 -1.55
CA PHE A 131 0.81 -4.88 -0.48
C PHE A 131 -0.05 -3.64 -0.69
N PHE A 132 -0.30 -2.92 0.41
CA PHE A 132 -0.92 -1.61 0.39
C PHE A 132 0.14 -0.51 0.41
N ALA A 133 -0.05 0.47 -0.46
CA ALA A 133 0.64 1.74 -0.39
C ALA A 133 -0.30 2.84 0.12
N ALA A 134 0.12 3.56 1.15
CA ALA A 134 -0.57 4.73 1.68
C ALA A 134 -0.28 5.93 0.78
N LYS A 135 -1.30 6.44 0.08
CA LYS A 135 -1.15 7.55 -0.87
C LYS A 135 -1.03 8.89 -0.15
N TYR A 136 -1.82 9.08 0.91
CA TYR A 136 -1.77 10.27 1.77
C TYR A 136 -0.39 10.51 2.41
N ALA A 137 0.48 9.51 2.50
CA ALA A 137 1.81 9.65 3.12
C ALA A 137 2.66 10.73 2.43
N TYR A 138 2.51 10.86 1.11
CA TYR A 138 3.21 11.86 0.30
C TYR A 138 2.26 12.88 -0.30
N GLY A 139 0.98 12.91 0.08
CA GLY A 139 -0.01 13.78 -0.54
C GLY A 139 -0.29 13.41 -2.01
N TYR A 140 -0.78 14.38 -2.79
CA TYR A 140 -1.35 14.10 -4.10
C TYR A 140 -0.68 14.94 -5.20
N SER A 141 -0.27 14.26 -6.26
CA SER A 141 0.23 14.85 -7.51
C SER A 141 -0.57 14.32 -8.70
N ARG A 142 -0.25 14.78 -9.91
CA ARG A 142 -0.75 14.21 -11.17
C ARG A 142 -0.57 12.70 -11.32
N TYR A 143 0.41 12.12 -10.61
CA TYR A 143 0.69 10.68 -10.64
C TYR A 143 0.00 9.89 -9.52
N SER A 144 -0.69 10.56 -8.60
CA SER A 144 -1.39 9.88 -7.50
C SER A 144 -2.73 9.29 -7.93
N ASP A 145 -3.36 9.85 -8.96
CA ASP A 145 -4.65 9.43 -9.48
C ASP A 145 -4.52 8.36 -10.58
N PRO A 146 -5.07 7.15 -10.38
CA PRO A 146 -5.01 6.09 -11.38
C PRO A 146 -5.75 6.41 -12.69
N PHE A 147 -6.63 7.43 -12.72
CA PHE A 147 -7.39 7.83 -13.90
C PHE A 147 -6.82 9.08 -14.59
N GLY A 148 -5.75 9.68 -14.06
CA GLY A 148 -5.12 10.87 -14.66
C GLY A 148 -6.04 12.09 -14.72
N LEU A 149 -7.04 12.20 -13.84
CA LEU A 149 -7.93 13.36 -13.75
C LEU A 149 -7.23 14.54 -13.06
N MET A 150 -6.23 14.27 -12.22
CA MET A 150 -5.38 15.28 -11.60
C MET A 150 -4.34 15.79 -12.60
N THR A 151 -4.53 17.02 -13.10
CA THR A 151 -3.66 17.64 -14.13
C THR A 151 -2.87 18.84 -13.61
N PHE A 152 -2.87 19.07 -12.29
CA PHE A 152 -2.12 20.16 -11.69
C PHE A 152 -0.64 19.81 -11.50
N ASP A 153 0.21 20.84 -11.58
CA ASP A 153 1.64 20.71 -11.34
C ASP A 153 1.95 20.76 -9.84
N GLY A 154 3.00 20.03 -9.45
CA GLY A 154 3.44 19.93 -8.06
C GLY A 154 2.60 18.96 -7.23
N ARG A 155 2.55 19.22 -5.93
CA ARG A 155 1.98 18.28 -4.95
C ARG A 155 1.30 19.03 -3.82
N VAL A 156 0.13 18.52 -3.42
CA VAL A 156 -0.70 19.11 -2.35
C VAL A 156 -0.78 18.17 -1.16
N TRP A 157 -0.77 18.76 0.04
CA TRP A 157 -0.89 18.05 1.33
C TRP A 157 0.10 16.90 1.52
N GLY A 158 1.29 17.02 0.92
CA GLY A 158 2.34 16.01 0.97
C GLY A 158 3.35 16.23 2.08
N ALA A 159 3.86 15.13 2.63
CA ALA A 159 5.08 15.12 3.44
C ALA A 159 6.24 14.56 2.61
N GLU A 160 7.45 15.04 2.86
CA GLU A 160 8.64 14.49 2.22
C GLU A 160 8.89 13.04 2.70
N PRO A 161 9.33 12.14 1.82
CA PRO A 161 9.70 10.78 2.21
C PRO A 161 10.88 10.79 3.16
N ARG A 162 10.84 9.86 4.10
CA ARG A 162 11.95 9.68 5.05
C ARG A 162 12.93 8.70 4.47
N ARG A 163 14.20 8.87 4.82
CA ARG A 163 15.24 7.90 4.48
C ARG A 163 14.86 6.51 5.00
N GLY A 164 14.97 5.51 4.14
CA GLY A 164 14.58 4.12 4.41
C GLY A 164 13.11 3.81 4.12
N ASP A 165 12.29 4.77 3.69
CA ASP A 165 10.93 4.47 3.25
C ASP A 165 10.94 3.64 1.96
N VAL A 166 10.10 2.59 1.90
CA VAL A 166 9.82 1.85 0.67
C VAL A 166 8.65 2.52 -0.04
N VAL A 167 8.86 2.91 -1.29
CA VAL A 167 7.98 3.81 -2.03
C VAL A 167 7.65 3.24 -3.39
N VAL A 168 6.36 3.31 -3.74
CA VAL A 168 5.91 3.12 -5.12
C VAL A 168 5.97 4.47 -5.83
N PHE A 169 6.50 4.52 -7.04
CA PHE A 169 6.61 5.73 -7.84
C PHE A 169 6.51 5.42 -9.34
N LYS A 170 6.09 6.41 -10.13
CA LYS A 170 6.13 6.33 -11.59
C LYS A 170 7.56 6.37 -12.09
N PHE A 171 7.96 5.39 -12.90
CA PHE A 171 9.29 5.33 -13.50
C PHE A 171 9.55 6.61 -14.32
N PRO A 172 10.56 7.45 -13.98
CA PRO A 172 10.70 8.76 -14.60
C PRO A 172 10.85 8.75 -16.13
N PRO A 173 11.60 7.81 -16.75
CA PRO A 173 11.68 7.72 -18.21
C PRO A 173 10.38 7.27 -18.90
N ASP A 174 9.56 6.46 -18.23
CA ASP A 174 8.25 6.02 -18.74
C ASP A 174 7.23 5.92 -17.58
N PRO A 175 6.46 7.01 -17.35
CA PRO A 175 5.50 7.08 -16.24
C PRO A 175 4.28 6.14 -16.36
N SER A 176 4.19 5.32 -17.42
CA SER A 176 3.18 4.26 -17.50
C SER A 176 3.51 3.06 -16.60
N ILE A 177 4.76 2.97 -16.12
CA ILE A 177 5.27 1.84 -15.33
C ILE A 177 5.45 2.26 -13.86
N ASP A 178 4.94 1.42 -12.96
CA ASP A 178 5.12 1.56 -11.52
C ASP A 178 6.39 0.84 -11.05
N TYR A 179 7.26 1.55 -10.34
CA TYR A 179 8.44 1.01 -9.70
C TYR A 179 8.29 1.06 -8.18
N ILE A 180 8.93 0.11 -7.51
CA ILE A 180 9.03 0.07 -6.06
C ILE A 180 10.49 -0.05 -5.65
N LYS A 181 10.94 0.90 -4.83
CA LYS A 181 12.32 0.97 -4.31
C LYS A 181 12.34 1.60 -2.93
N ARG A 182 13.50 1.53 -2.27
CA ARG A 182 13.76 2.21 -1.02
C ARG A 182 14.41 3.57 -1.25
N VAL A 183 13.93 4.59 -0.54
CA VAL A 183 14.51 5.93 -0.53
C VAL A 183 15.81 5.90 0.27
N VAL A 184 16.93 6.05 -0.41
CA VAL A 184 18.25 6.02 0.21
C VAL A 184 18.91 7.39 0.24
N GLY A 185 18.80 8.19 -0.83
CA GLY A 185 19.33 9.55 -0.88
C GLY A 185 18.24 10.61 -0.87
N LEU A 186 18.44 11.65 -0.08
CA LEU A 186 17.55 12.81 0.05
C LEU A 186 18.09 14.00 -0.77
N PRO A 187 17.27 15.02 -1.05
CA PRO A 187 17.69 16.20 -1.80
C PRO A 187 18.97 16.85 -1.22
N GLY A 188 19.93 17.16 -2.10
CA GLY A 188 21.19 17.81 -1.75
C GLY A 188 22.32 16.88 -1.28
N GLU A 189 22.07 15.58 -1.15
CA GLU A 189 23.07 14.62 -0.68
C GLU A 189 23.94 14.07 -1.79
N LYS A 190 25.13 13.59 -1.41
CA LYS A 190 26.04 12.85 -2.28
C LYS A 190 25.92 11.36 -1.98
N ILE A 191 25.53 10.57 -2.96
CA ILE A 191 25.37 9.13 -2.84
C ILE A 191 26.41 8.44 -3.71
N GLN A 192 27.06 7.40 -3.17
CA GLN A 192 28.02 6.60 -3.91
C GLN A 192 28.04 5.17 -3.38
N MET A 193 28.14 4.19 -4.26
CA MET A 193 28.54 2.82 -3.94
C MET A 193 30.05 2.67 -4.15
N ILE A 194 30.75 2.13 -3.16
CA ILE A 194 32.18 1.79 -3.21
C ILE A 194 32.32 0.37 -2.66
N GLU A 195 32.83 -0.56 -3.46
CA GLU A 195 33.01 -1.98 -3.10
C GLU A 195 31.74 -2.60 -2.47
N GLY A 196 30.57 -2.27 -3.03
CA GLY A 196 29.27 -2.78 -2.56
C GLY A 196 28.73 -2.08 -1.30
N VAL A 197 29.49 -1.14 -0.72
CA VAL A 197 29.08 -0.36 0.45
C VAL A 197 28.51 0.99 0.03
N LEU A 198 27.30 1.28 0.52
CA LEU A 198 26.65 2.56 0.35
C LEU A 198 27.35 3.64 1.17
N HIS A 199 27.69 4.75 0.53
CA HIS A 199 28.25 5.95 1.14
C HIS A 199 27.28 7.12 0.95
N ILE A 200 27.00 7.84 2.04
CA ILE A 200 26.14 9.03 2.05
C ILE A 200 26.98 10.20 2.55
N ASN A 201 27.14 11.23 1.72
CA ASN A 201 28.01 12.38 1.96
C ASN A 201 29.46 11.97 2.30
N GLY A 202 29.95 10.90 1.67
CA GLY A 202 31.28 10.33 1.89
C GLY A 202 31.42 9.46 3.14
N VAL A 203 30.36 9.29 3.93
CA VAL A 203 30.37 8.44 5.12
C VAL A 203 29.80 7.06 4.76
N PRO A 204 30.52 5.95 5.02
CA PRO A 204 30.00 4.61 4.80
C PRO A 204 28.81 4.33 5.72
N VAL A 205 27.76 3.76 5.15
CA VAL A 205 26.60 3.25 5.87
C VAL A 205 26.97 1.92 6.52
N GLY A 206 26.44 1.67 7.72
CA GLY A 206 26.73 0.43 8.44
C GLY A 206 26.22 -0.78 7.66
N LEU A 207 27.10 -1.74 7.37
CA LEU A 207 26.78 -2.97 6.67
C LEU A 207 27.34 -4.16 7.46
N GLU A 208 26.45 -5.04 7.91
CA GLU A 208 26.79 -6.24 8.68
C GLU A 208 26.43 -7.49 7.88
N ASP A 209 27.34 -8.45 7.77
CA ASP A 209 27.03 -9.75 7.17
C ASP A 209 26.23 -10.60 8.18
N ILE A 210 25.01 -10.98 7.79
CA ILE A 210 24.11 -11.78 8.65
C ILE A 210 23.97 -13.23 8.18
N GLY A 211 24.74 -13.64 7.17
CA GLY A 211 24.86 -15.03 6.73
C GLY A 211 24.58 -15.24 5.25
N PRO A 212 24.56 -16.51 4.80
CA PRO A 212 24.31 -16.84 3.41
C PRO A 212 22.86 -16.56 3.01
N TYR A 213 22.68 -16.02 1.82
CA TYR A 213 21.40 -15.92 1.14
C TYR A 213 21.28 -17.04 0.09
N ALA A 214 20.12 -17.68 0.01
CA ALA A 214 19.77 -18.62 -1.05
C ALA A 214 18.32 -18.35 -1.47
N SER A 215 18.12 -18.13 -2.77
CA SER A 215 16.79 -18.00 -3.39
C SER A 215 16.25 -19.37 -3.82
N GLU A 216 14.94 -19.44 -4.09
CA GLU A 216 14.31 -20.64 -4.66
C GLU A 216 14.87 -20.97 -6.05
N ASP A 217 15.27 -19.96 -6.82
CA ASP A 217 15.88 -20.11 -8.15
C ASP A 217 17.37 -20.47 -8.10
N SER A 218 17.86 -20.97 -6.96
CA SER A 218 19.26 -21.39 -6.75
C SER A 218 20.30 -20.27 -6.92
N GLN A 219 19.90 -19.00 -6.94
CA GLN A 219 20.84 -17.89 -6.75
C GLN A 219 21.30 -17.88 -5.30
N THR A 220 22.62 -17.84 -5.11
CA THR A 220 23.26 -17.74 -3.80
C THR A 220 23.92 -16.37 -3.65
N GLY A 221 24.08 -15.94 -2.41
CA GLY A 221 24.70 -14.65 -2.09
C GLY A 221 24.94 -14.49 -0.59
N ARG A 222 25.17 -13.26 -0.18
CA ARG A 222 25.28 -12.80 1.19
C ARG A 222 24.02 -12.03 1.55
N LEU A 223 23.41 -12.41 2.66
CA LEU A 223 22.39 -11.63 3.31
C LEU A 223 23.10 -10.66 4.25
N GLN A 224 22.83 -9.37 4.09
CA GLN A 224 23.48 -8.33 4.88
C GLN A 224 22.43 -7.43 5.52
N ARG A 225 22.77 -6.82 6.65
CA ARG A 225 21.96 -5.81 7.33
C ARG A 225 22.59 -4.45 7.11
N GLU A 226 21.86 -3.59 6.40
CA GLU A 226 22.25 -2.20 6.20
C GLU A 226 21.54 -1.30 7.20
N THR A 227 22.28 -0.40 7.86
CA THR A 227 21.77 0.54 8.85
C THR A 227 22.07 1.97 8.45
N LEU A 228 21.02 2.68 8.04
CA LEU A 228 21.07 4.06 7.58
C LEU A 228 21.39 5.05 8.73
N PRO A 229 21.88 6.27 8.41
CA PRO A 229 22.25 7.27 9.41
C PRO A 229 21.11 7.68 10.38
N ASN A 230 19.85 7.49 9.99
CA ASN A 230 18.69 7.75 10.85
C ASN A 230 18.30 6.56 11.75
N GLY A 231 19.13 5.51 11.80
CA GLY A 231 18.91 4.30 12.60
C GLY A 231 17.95 3.28 11.97
N VAL A 232 17.38 3.56 10.80
CA VAL A 232 16.56 2.57 10.07
C VAL A 232 17.49 1.47 9.56
N SER A 233 17.18 0.22 9.93
CA SER A 233 17.94 -0.96 9.55
C SER A 233 17.07 -1.95 8.79
N TYR A 234 17.58 -2.52 7.71
CA TYR A 234 16.88 -3.49 6.86
C TYR A 234 17.87 -4.48 6.23
N SER A 235 17.34 -5.60 5.76
CA SER A 235 18.13 -6.62 5.09
C SER A 235 18.27 -6.29 3.60
N VAL A 236 19.46 -6.55 3.06
CA VAL A 236 19.80 -6.46 1.65
C VAL A 236 20.47 -7.75 1.20
N VAL A 237 20.39 -8.05 -0.08
CA VAL A 237 21.06 -9.21 -0.68
C VAL A 237 22.16 -8.73 -1.62
N ASN A 238 23.34 -9.31 -1.46
CA ASN A 238 24.47 -9.20 -2.39
C ASN A 238 24.77 -10.58 -2.98
N LEU A 239 24.55 -10.79 -4.26
CA LEU A 239 24.70 -12.08 -4.94
C LEU A 239 26.14 -12.35 -5.40
N THR A 240 26.85 -11.32 -5.82
CA THR A 240 28.20 -11.45 -6.34
C THR A 240 29.10 -10.34 -5.79
N ASP A 241 30.39 -10.63 -5.76
CA ASP A 241 31.40 -9.62 -5.47
C ASP A 241 31.75 -8.93 -6.79
N ASP A 242 31.88 -7.60 -6.78
CA ASP A 242 32.18 -6.75 -7.94
C ASP A 242 31.05 -6.69 -8.99
N ALA A 243 29.79 -6.66 -8.54
CA ALA A 243 28.66 -6.37 -9.40
C ALA A 243 28.80 -4.98 -10.05
N VAL A 244 28.15 -4.79 -11.21
CA VAL A 244 28.17 -3.49 -11.94
C VAL A 244 27.69 -2.34 -11.06
N GLY A 245 26.85 -2.62 -10.06
CA GLY A 245 26.30 -1.63 -9.12
C GLY A 245 27.15 -1.37 -7.87
N ASP A 246 28.28 -2.07 -7.68
CA ASP A 246 29.10 -2.02 -6.46
C ASP A 246 30.03 -0.82 -6.40
N ASN A 247 30.45 -0.34 -7.57
CA ASN A 247 31.34 0.81 -7.72
C ASN A 247 30.71 1.82 -8.66
N THR A 248 30.37 2.98 -8.13
CA THR A 248 29.68 4.02 -8.89
C THR A 248 30.39 5.36 -8.79
N ARG A 249 30.07 6.25 -9.73
CA ARG A 249 30.39 7.67 -9.58
C ARG A 249 29.61 8.27 -8.41
N VAL A 250 30.04 9.43 -7.95
CA VAL A 250 29.25 10.24 -7.02
C VAL A 250 27.99 10.76 -7.73
N PHE A 251 26.84 10.55 -7.10
CA PHE A 251 25.55 11.11 -7.48
C PHE A 251 25.19 12.23 -6.52
N GLU A 252 25.08 13.46 -7.03
CA GLU A 252 24.58 14.60 -6.26
C GLU A 252 23.06 14.70 -6.49
N VAL A 253 22.28 14.43 -5.45
CA VAL A 253 20.81 14.36 -5.54
C VAL A 253 20.26 15.78 -5.73
N PRO A 254 19.57 16.09 -6.83
CA PRO A 254 19.02 17.42 -7.06
C PRO A 254 17.95 17.79 -6.03
N GLY A 255 17.69 19.10 -5.90
CA GLY A 255 16.55 19.60 -5.12
C GLY A 255 15.23 18.95 -5.56
N GLY A 256 14.40 18.53 -4.61
CA GLY A 256 13.09 17.90 -4.89
C GLY A 256 13.16 16.51 -5.54
N HIS A 257 14.33 15.87 -5.57
CA HIS A 257 14.52 14.52 -6.09
C HIS A 257 15.05 13.57 -5.02
N TYR A 258 14.91 12.27 -5.28
CA TYR A 258 15.35 11.21 -4.38
C TYR A 258 16.19 10.17 -5.12
N PHE A 259 17.13 9.58 -4.41
CA PHE A 259 17.92 8.45 -4.90
C PHE A 259 17.35 7.15 -4.33
N MET A 260 16.95 6.26 -5.22
CA MET A 260 16.23 5.04 -4.91
C MET A 260 17.14 3.82 -5.13
N LEU A 261 17.13 2.87 -4.20
CA LEU A 261 17.83 1.60 -4.34
C LEU A 261 16.89 0.41 -4.12
N GLY A 262 17.17 -0.70 -4.81
CA GLY A 262 16.58 -1.99 -4.47
C GLY A 262 17.30 -2.62 -3.27
N ASP A 263 16.56 -3.42 -2.50
CA ASP A 263 17.15 -4.21 -1.41
C ASP A 263 17.92 -5.42 -1.96
N ASN A 264 17.58 -5.89 -3.17
CA ASN A 264 18.40 -6.83 -3.93
C ASN A 264 19.44 -6.03 -4.73
N ARG A 265 20.65 -5.90 -4.18
CA ARG A 265 21.66 -4.94 -4.67
C ARG A 265 22.16 -5.26 -6.07
N ASP A 266 22.16 -6.52 -6.45
CA ASP A 266 22.68 -6.95 -7.75
C ASP A 266 21.60 -7.12 -8.80
N ASN A 267 20.38 -7.47 -8.38
CA ASN A 267 19.24 -7.66 -9.28
C ASN A 267 18.21 -6.53 -9.14
N SER A 268 18.67 -5.28 -9.24
CA SER A 268 17.80 -4.10 -9.19
C SER A 268 18.17 -3.05 -10.23
N SER A 269 17.25 -2.81 -11.18
CA SER A 269 17.26 -1.59 -11.99
C SER A 269 16.72 -0.42 -11.16
N ASP A 270 17.63 0.39 -10.62
CA ASP A 270 17.34 1.51 -9.72
C ASP A 270 18.13 2.78 -10.09
N SER A 271 18.26 3.74 -9.17
CA SER A 271 18.86 5.05 -9.46
C SER A 271 20.33 5.00 -9.86
N ARG A 272 21.03 3.88 -9.60
CA ARG A 272 22.39 3.65 -10.10
C ARG A 272 22.43 3.50 -11.63
N PHE A 273 21.32 3.11 -12.24
CA PHE A 273 21.22 2.71 -13.63
C PHE A 273 20.19 3.56 -14.39
N THR A 274 19.07 2.96 -14.81
CA THR A 274 18.11 3.54 -15.74
C THR A 274 17.09 4.45 -15.07
N VAL A 275 16.84 4.29 -13.76
CA VAL A 275 15.84 5.11 -13.04
C VAL A 275 16.31 6.55 -12.88
N GLY A 276 17.61 6.76 -12.67
CA GLY A 276 18.15 8.07 -12.32
C GLY A 276 17.52 8.62 -11.03
N PHE A 277 17.49 9.94 -10.88
CA PHE A 277 16.86 10.58 -9.73
C PHE A 277 15.33 10.63 -9.90
N VAL A 278 14.60 10.33 -8.83
CA VAL A 278 13.14 10.29 -8.86
C VAL A 278 12.57 11.61 -8.32
N PRO A 279 11.85 12.40 -9.14
CA PRO A 279 11.21 13.62 -8.68
C PRO A 279 10.15 13.36 -7.59
N TYR A 280 9.96 14.30 -6.67
CA TYR A 280 8.94 14.19 -5.62
C TYR A 280 7.52 14.02 -6.17
N GLU A 281 7.24 14.61 -7.33
CA GLU A 281 5.94 14.46 -7.99
C GLU A 281 5.66 13.00 -8.39
N ASN A 282 6.67 12.20 -8.76
CA ASN A 282 6.51 10.82 -9.21
C ASN A 282 6.10 9.85 -8.11
N LEU A 283 6.23 10.22 -6.83
CA LEU A 283 5.93 9.31 -5.73
C LEU A 283 4.42 9.02 -5.65
N GLU A 284 4.03 7.75 -5.67
CA GLU A 284 2.62 7.38 -5.56
C GLU A 284 2.19 7.15 -4.13
N GLY A 285 3.00 6.46 -3.34
CA GLY A 285 2.64 6.12 -1.98
C GLY A 285 3.70 5.32 -1.25
N LYS A 286 3.61 5.36 0.08
CA LYS A 286 4.49 4.61 0.97
C LYS A 286 3.97 3.20 1.16
N VAL A 287 4.79 2.18 0.99
CA VAL A 287 4.40 0.81 1.32
C VAL A 287 4.25 0.68 2.83
N VAL A 288 3.06 0.24 3.27
CA VAL A 288 2.72 0.16 4.70
C VAL A 288 2.49 -1.25 5.19
N ARG A 289 1.96 -2.14 4.35
CA ARG A 289 1.59 -3.49 4.78
C ARG A 289 1.50 -4.48 3.64
N LEU A 290 2.08 -5.67 3.83
CA LEU A 290 1.81 -6.85 3.01
C LEU A 290 0.56 -7.57 3.53
N TYR A 291 -0.26 -8.08 2.63
CA TYR A 291 -1.49 -8.77 3.00
C TYR A 291 -1.70 -10.12 2.31
N TRP A 292 -0.91 -10.46 1.29
CA TRP A 292 -0.98 -11.74 0.60
C TRP A 292 0.28 -12.00 -0.22
N ASN A 293 0.57 -13.28 -0.51
CA ASN A 293 1.56 -13.70 -1.50
C ASN A 293 0.92 -14.77 -2.40
N SER A 294 0.99 -14.61 -3.73
CA SER A 294 0.36 -15.55 -4.68
C SER A 294 1.03 -16.91 -4.78
N SER A 295 2.31 -17.01 -4.39
CA SER A 295 3.08 -18.26 -4.41
C SER A 295 2.92 -19.08 -3.12
N GLY A 296 2.07 -18.62 -2.18
CA GLY A 296 1.79 -19.32 -0.93
C GLY A 296 2.85 -19.16 0.15
N VAL A 297 3.80 -18.24 -0.04
CA VAL A 297 4.83 -17.93 0.97
C VAL A 297 4.19 -17.26 2.18
N ASP A 298 4.54 -17.70 3.39
CA ASP A 298 4.07 -17.06 4.61
C ASP A 298 4.56 -15.61 4.68
N TYR A 299 3.61 -14.71 4.89
CA TYR A 299 3.81 -13.26 4.98
C TYR A 299 3.47 -12.72 6.37
N ALA A 300 2.96 -13.55 7.30
CA ALA A 300 2.49 -13.10 8.61
C ALA A 300 3.61 -12.43 9.43
N ALA A 301 4.81 -12.99 9.39
CA ALA A 301 5.99 -12.41 10.05
C ALA A 301 6.53 -11.14 9.34
N ARG A 302 6.21 -10.97 8.04
CA ARG A 302 6.72 -9.92 7.13
C ARG A 302 5.71 -8.81 6.85
N GLN A 303 4.57 -8.77 7.56
CA GLN A 303 3.52 -7.77 7.32
C GLN A 303 4.00 -6.32 7.41
N VAL A 304 5.07 -6.06 8.17
CA VAL A 304 5.65 -4.73 8.36
C VAL A 304 7.00 -4.64 7.66
N VAL A 305 7.09 -3.76 6.66
CA VAL A 305 8.22 -3.61 5.73
C VAL A 305 9.52 -3.10 6.39
N ASN A 306 9.42 -2.40 7.51
CA ASN A 306 10.57 -1.81 8.22
C ASN A 306 10.74 -2.39 9.63
N ARG A 307 10.35 -3.66 9.84
CA ARG A 307 10.58 -4.29 11.13
C ARG A 307 12.09 -4.48 11.28
N ALA A 308 12.70 -3.81 12.27
CA ALA A 308 14.00 -4.22 12.76
C ALA A 308 13.87 -5.71 13.08
N ALA A 309 14.64 -6.56 12.39
CA ALA A 309 14.58 -8.00 12.62
C ALA A 309 14.82 -8.20 14.12
N ALA A 310 13.82 -8.78 14.79
CA ALA A 310 13.89 -9.07 16.21
C ALA A 310 15.10 -9.96 16.45
N ASN A 311 15.91 -9.58 17.44
CA ASN A 311 17.03 -10.37 17.95
C ASN A 311 16.60 -11.79 18.31
#